data_AF-A0A2E6ZKT7-F1
#
_entry.id   AF-A0A2E6ZKT7-F1
#
_cell.length_a   1.000
_cell.length_b   1.000
_cell.length_c   1.000
_cell.angle_alpha   90.00
_cell.angle_beta   90.00
_cell.angle_gamma   90.00
#
_symmetry.space_group_name_H-M   'P 1'
#
loop_
_entity.id
_entity.type
_entity.pdbx_description
1 polymer ?
#
loop_
_entity_poly.entity_id
_entity_poly.type
_entity_poly.pdbx_seq_one_letter_code
_entity_poly.pdbx_strand_id
1 'polypeptide(L)'
;MKKVLLGDNYFAIIQLPWEQTPNLDSIQDDLSNGKAKLVIWYPMESMFYNNKDFVINEDLDMYDTNPIYRKDHEKINALLSKYQIENYILMDNNPFNEKNYPDNCIYIPNFARESTLVADKQWEFNRAKNDRDAVFSSFNRRTTEPRLKIIDHIYKKNSIWSCGVIEDNQVTQYNHLKSLLPRTVDKDFTPIGKGMHTPFWLYQTAYFHIINETDTWHDPNYLFITEKTYNCINSKTPFVLCGQPFTLQHLREIGFQTFSDHWDEAYDSEINTNKRVDMICDVIDYIENNSKELFNDVQSILEYNYNHLRTFNYSLDSKLSSFGFK
;
A
#
# COMPACT_ATOMS: atom_id res chain seq x y z
N MET A 1 8.49 21.81 10.10
CA MET A 1 7.08 22.21 9.85
C MET A 1 7.03 22.94 8.52
N LYS A 2 6.16 22.52 7.60
CA LYS A 2 5.90 23.20 6.31
C LYS A 2 4.64 24.06 6.46
N LYS A 3 4.60 25.25 5.86
CA LYS A 3 3.40 26.08 5.79
C LYS A 3 2.83 26.06 4.37
N VAL A 4 1.53 25.86 4.24
CA VAL A 4 0.79 26.02 2.97
C VAL A 4 -0.16 27.19 3.16
N LEU A 5 0.03 28.25 2.37
CA LEU A 5 -0.71 29.50 2.51
C LEU A 5 -2.04 29.45 1.76
N LEU A 6 -3.09 30.01 2.36
CA LEU A 6 -4.40 30.22 1.74
C LEU A 6 -4.88 31.64 2.10
N GLY A 7 -4.48 32.63 1.27
CA GLY A 7 -4.66 34.04 1.61
C GLY A 7 -3.84 34.42 2.85
N ASP A 8 -4.49 35.04 3.84
CA ASP A 8 -3.86 35.41 5.12
C ASP A 8 -3.77 34.25 6.14
N ASN A 9 -4.45 33.14 5.83
CA ASN A 9 -4.48 31.93 6.64
C ASN A 9 -3.47 30.90 6.14
N TYR A 10 -3.16 29.88 6.96
CA TYR A 10 -2.27 28.80 6.53
C TYR A 10 -2.46 27.47 7.24
N PHE A 11 -2.07 26.40 6.57
CA PHE A 11 -1.94 25.07 7.14
C PHE A 11 -0.50 24.84 7.62
N ALA A 12 -0.35 24.46 8.89
CA ALA A 12 0.93 24.07 9.48
C ALA A 12 1.06 22.55 9.42
N ILE A 13 1.87 22.04 8.49
CA ILE A 13 2.07 20.62 8.27
C ILE A 13 3.27 20.11 9.07
N ILE A 14 3.03 19.09 9.88
CA ILE A 14 4.04 18.29 10.59
C ILE A 14 3.96 16.83 10.15
N GLN A 15 5.09 16.17 10.03
CA GLN A 15 5.16 14.77 9.59
C GLN A 15 5.36 13.84 10.79
N LEU A 16 4.61 12.74 10.81
CA LEU A 16 4.64 11.63 11.76
C LEU A 16 5.21 10.38 11.08
N PRO A 17 5.96 9.49 11.77
CA PRO A 17 6.36 9.54 13.18
C PRO A 17 7.45 10.59 13.46
N TRP A 18 7.48 11.10 14.69
CA TRP A 18 8.56 11.95 15.21
C TRP A 18 9.23 11.32 16.43
N GLU A 19 10.54 11.55 16.57
CA GLU A 19 11.32 11.17 17.76
C GLU A 19 11.13 12.16 18.91
N GLN A 20 11.07 13.45 18.59
CA GLN A 20 10.82 14.52 19.55
C GLN A 20 9.53 15.25 19.20
N THR A 21 8.72 15.58 20.21
CA THR A 21 7.47 16.31 20.02
C THR A 21 7.73 17.64 19.31
N PRO A 22 7.05 17.92 18.18
CA PRO A 22 7.20 19.19 17.47
C PRO A 22 6.92 20.40 18.37
N ASN A 23 7.74 21.44 18.23
CA ASN A 23 7.51 22.73 18.88
C ASN A 23 6.57 23.58 18.00
N LEU A 24 5.43 23.99 18.56
CA LEU A 24 4.43 24.86 17.93
C LEU A 24 4.35 26.27 18.57
N ASP A 25 5.27 26.62 19.47
CA ASP A 25 5.23 27.86 20.27
C ASP A 25 5.15 29.11 19.38
N SER A 26 5.85 29.09 18.22
CA SER A 26 5.87 30.21 17.27
C SER A 26 4.59 30.40 16.47
N ILE A 27 3.64 29.46 16.53
CA ILE A 27 2.36 29.52 15.81
C ILE A 27 1.15 29.37 16.74
N GLN A 28 1.37 29.33 18.05
CA GLN A 28 0.31 29.08 19.03
C GLN A 28 -0.78 30.16 18.98
N ASP A 29 -0.40 31.43 18.82
CA ASP A 29 -1.35 32.54 18.66
C ASP A 29 -2.11 32.45 17.34
N ASP A 30 -1.47 32.00 16.25
CA ASP A 30 -2.16 31.82 14.97
C ASP A 30 -3.16 30.64 15.06
N LEU A 31 -2.81 29.56 15.77
CA LEU A 31 -3.69 28.41 15.99
C LEU A 31 -4.91 28.79 16.87
N SER A 32 -4.69 29.53 17.95
CA SER A 32 -5.76 29.93 18.88
C SER A 32 -6.74 30.94 18.26
N ASN A 33 -6.24 31.84 17.42
CA ASN A 33 -7.05 32.85 16.73
C ASN A 33 -7.63 32.37 15.38
N GLY A 34 -7.46 31.09 15.02
CA GLY A 34 -8.04 30.52 13.80
C GLY A 34 -7.32 30.86 12.49
N LYS A 35 -6.20 31.58 12.55
CA LYS A 35 -5.36 31.92 11.38
C LYS A 35 -4.54 30.73 10.86
N ALA A 36 -4.23 29.78 11.73
CA ALA A 36 -3.55 28.54 11.38
C ALA A 36 -4.40 27.31 11.70
N LYS A 37 -4.27 26.27 10.87
CA LYS A 37 -4.76 24.92 11.16
C LYS A 37 -3.62 23.93 11.19
N LEU A 38 -3.60 23.04 12.19
CA LEU A 38 -2.61 21.97 12.28
C LEU A 38 -2.97 20.83 11.33
N VAL A 39 -1.99 20.38 10.57
CA VAL A 39 -2.08 19.19 9.73
C VAL A 39 -1.00 18.21 10.17
N ILE A 40 -1.42 16.99 10.51
CA ILE A 40 -0.53 15.88 10.84
C ILE A 40 -0.51 14.95 9.65
N TRP A 41 0.67 14.76 9.07
CA TRP A 41 0.84 13.88 7.92
C TRP A 41 1.53 12.59 8.33
N TYR A 42 0.87 11.45 8.12
CA TYR A 42 1.42 10.12 8.29
C TYR A 42 1.65 9.47 6.93
N PRO A 43 2.87 9.52 6.37
CA PRO A 43 3.16 9.08 5.01
C PRO A 43 3.75 7.67 4.92
N MET A 44 3.88 6.98 6.05
CA MET A 44 4.58 5.70 6.16
C MET A 44 3.71 4.53 5.72
N GLU A 45 2.53 4.42 6.33
CA GLU A 45 1.54 3.36 6.11
C GLU A 45 0.14 3.97 6.23
N SER A 46 -0.91 3.15 6.20
CA SER A 46 -2.26 3.58 6.60
C SER A 46 -2.39 3.58 8.12
N MET A 47 -3.18 4.48 8.69
CA MET A 47 -3.57 4.42 10.10
C MET A 47 -5.07 4.61 10.26
N PHE A 48 -5.61 4.25 11.42
CA PHE A 48 -6.96 4.67 11.79
C PHE A 48 -6.93 6.12 12.28
N TYR A 49 -7.91 6.94 11.89
CA TYR A 49 -8.09 8.24 12.54
C TYR A 49 -8.39 8.07 14.03
N ASN A 50 -9.27 7.12 14.38
CA ASN A 50 -9.58 6.75 15.76
C ASN A 50 -9.34 5.25 15.98
N ASN A 51 -8.57 4.89 17.02
CA ASN A 51 -8.31 3.48 17.36
C ASN A 51 -9.59 2.66 17.63
N LYS A 52 -10.71 3.32 17.94
CA LYS A 52 -12.01 2.65 18.12
C LYS A 52 -12.63 2.15 16.82
N ASP A 53 -12.15 2.59 15.67
CA ASP A 53 -12.67 2.18 14.35
C ASP A 53 -12.13 0.82 13.92
N PHE A 54 -11.08 0.34 14.59
CA PHE A 54 -10.49 -0.97 14.34
C PHE A 54 -11.46 -2.08 14.73
N VAL A 55 -11.74 -2.97 13.79
CA VAL A 55 -12.59 -4.14 13.95
C VAL A 55 -11.74 -5.39 13.80
N ILE A 56 -11.54 -6.09 14.92
CA ILE A 56 -10.84 -7.37 14.94
C ILE A 56 -11.79 -8.49 14.50
N ASN A 57 -11.35 -9.29 13.53
CA ASN A 57 -12.05 -10.48 13.06
C ASN A 57 -11.09 -11.69 12.99
N GLU A 58 -10.72 -12.20 14.16
CA GLU A 58 -9.80 -13.33 14.31
C GLU A 58 -10.33 -14.64 13.72
N ASP A 59 -11.65 -14.76 13.54
CA ASP A 59 -12.29 -15.95 12.95
C ASP A 59 -11.99 -16.09 11.45
N LEU A 60 -11.72 -14.97 10.77
CA LEU A 60 -11.47 -14.95 9.32
C LEU A 60 -10.00 -14.82 8.98
N ASP A 61 -9.23 -14.09 9.80
CA ASP A 61 -7.88 -13.67 9.47
C ASP A 61 -6.90 -13.80 10.63
N MET A 62 -5.70 -14.27 10.31
CA MET A 62 -4.55 -14.12 11.19
C MET A 62 -3.96 -12.71 11.04
N TYR A 63 -4.01 -11.92 12.10
CA TYR A 63 -3.44 -10.57 12.10
C TYR A 63 -1.92 -10.61 12.20
N ASP A 64 -1.24 -10.71 11.05
CA ASP A 64 0.23 -10.63 10.96
C ASP A 64 0.78 -9.24 11.36
N THR A 65 -0.07 -8.22 11.30
CA THR A 65 0.18 -6.83 11.68
C THR A 65 -1.06 -6.32 12.41
N ASN A 66 -0.89 -5.77 13.61
CA ASN A 66 -2.00 -5.19 14.36
C ASN A 66 -1.74 -3.69 14.58
N PRO A 67 -2.47 -2.81 13.87
CA PRO A 67 -2.26 -1.36 13.94
C PRO A 67 -2.48 -0.78 15.34
N ILE A 68 -3.24 -1.44 16.22
CA ILE A 68 -3.53 -0.93 17.58
C ILE A 68 -2.28 -0.80 18.46
N TYR A 69 -1.21 -1.54 18.17
CA TYR A 69 0.02 -1.45 18.94
C TYR A 69 0.89 -0.23 18.59
N ARG A 70 0.49 0.55 17.58
CA ARG A 70 1.19 1.78 17.22
C ARG A 70 0.93 2.86 18.28
N LYS A 71 2.01 3.46 18.78
CA LYS A 71 1.96 4.55 19.78
C LYS A 71 1.75 5.94 19.17
N ASP A 72 1.44 5.99 17.88
CA ASP A 72 1.32 7.23 17.11
C ASP A 72 0.17 8.10 17.63
N HIS A 73 -0.98 7.52 17.99
CA HIS A 73 -2.09 8.26 18.62
C HIS A 73 -1.72 8.87 19.98
N GLU A 74 -0.92 8.17 20.79
CA GLU A 74 -0.44 8.71 22.08
C GLU A 74 0.42 9.95 21.86
N LYS A 75 1.30 9.91 20.84
CA LYS A 75 2.15 11.06 20.46
C LYS A 75 1.31 12.23 19.96
N ILE A 76 0.31 11.97 19.10
CA ILE A 76 -0.63 12.99 18.61
C ILE A 76 -1.38 13.62 19.79
N ASN A 77 -1.99 12.81 20.66
CA ASN A 77 -2.78 13.29 21.79
C ASN A 77 -1.95 14.15 22.75
N ALA A 78 -0.70 13.77 23.02
CA ALA A 78 0.22 14.55 23.85
C ALA A 78 0.54 15.92 23.22
N LEU A 79 0.74 15.98 21.91
CA LEU A 79 0.97 17.24 21.19
C LEU A 79 -0.27 18.14 21.23
N LEU A 80 -1.44 17.60 20.88
CA LEU A 80 -2.71 18.34 20.85
C LEU A 80 -3.04 18.90 22.24
N SER A 81 -2.85 18.09 23.30
CA SER A 81 -3.09 18.50 24.69
C SER A 81 -2.14 19.61 25.14
N LYS A 82 -0.84 19.52 24.77
CA LYS A 82 0.17 20.54 25.11
C LYS A 82 -0.21 21.93 24.58
N TYR A 83 -0.76 21.99 23.38
CA TYR A 83 -1.08 23.24 22.68
C TYR A 83 -2.58 23.59 22.68
N GLN A 84 -3.41 22.83 23.41
CA GLN A 84 -4.88 23.01 23.48
C GLN A 84 -5.55 23.03 22.10
N ILE A 85 -5.10 22.15 21.19
CA ILE A 85 -5.62 22.05 19.83
C ILE A 85 -6.75 21.03 19.81
N GLU A 86 -7.97 21.49 19.57
CA GLU A 86 -9.16 20.62 19.49
C GLU A 86 -9.35 19.98 18.12
N ASN A 87 -8.96 20.69 17.05
CA ASN A 87 -9.20 20.26 15.67
C ASN A 87 -7.88 20.26 14.89
N TYR A 88 -7.61 19.15 14.23
CA TYR A 88 -6.49 18.98 13.30
C TYR A 88 -6.96 18.20 12.08
N ILE A 89 -6.15 18.25 11.03
CA ILE A 89 -6.36 17.45 9.81
C ILE A 89 -5.32 16.34 9.79
N LEU A 90 -5.77 15.09 9.65
CA LEU A 90 -4.91 13.94 9.39
C LEU A 90 -4.77 13.77 7.87
N MET A 91 -3.54 13.73 7.37
CA MET A 91 -3.24 13.25 6.02
C MET A 91 -2.64 11.85 6.15
N ASP A 92 -3.20 10.84 5.50
CA ASP A 92 -2.67 9.47 5.57
C ASP A 92 -3.01 8.61 4.33
N ASN A 93 -2.60 7.33 4.35
CA ASN A 93 -2.80 6.41 3.23
C ASN A 93 -4.09 5.55 3.34
N ASN A 94 -4.92 5.73 4.36
CA ASN A 94 -6.19 5.00 4.50
C ASN A 94 -7.35 5.75 3.83
N PRO A 95 -7.94 5.23 2.74
CA PRO A 95 -9.06 5.91 2.07
C PRO A 95 -10.32 6.00 2.95
N PHE A 96 -10.50 5.08 3.91
CA PHE A 96 -11.66 5.10 4.79
C PHE A 96 -11.63 6.24 5.80
N ASN A 97 -10.47 6.78 6.15
CA ASN A 97 -10.39 7.94 7.05
C ASN A 97 -11.07 9.17 6.43
N GLU A 98 -10.79 9.48 5.16
CA GLU A 98 -11.44 10.61 4.46
C GLU A 98 -12.95 10.38 4.30
N LYS A 99 -13.38 9.13 4.09
CA LYS A 99 -14.80 8.77 4.01
C LYS A 99 -15.54 8.91 5.35
N ASN A 100 -14.92 8.45 6.44
CA ASN A 100 -15.53 8.41 7.77
C ASN A 100 -15.41 9.77 8.50
N TYR A 101 -14.37 10.54 8.19
CA TYR A 101 -14.05 11.83 8.80
C TYR A 101 -13.71 12.89 7.74
N PRO A 102 -14.65 13.25 6.86
CA PRO A 102 -14.40 14.14 5.72
C PRO A 102 -13.94 15.55 6.12
N ASP A 103 -14.28 16.00 7.33
CA ASP A 103 -13.88 17.30 7.87
C ASP A 103 -12.54 17.28 8.62
N ASN A 104 -11.93 16.10 8.77
CA ASN A 104 -10.70 15.90 9.53
C ASN A 104 -9.63 15.10 8.81
N CYS A 105 -9.93 14.42 7.70
CA CYS A 105 -9.00 13.51 7.06
C CYS A 105 -8.83 13.82 5.57
N ILE A 106 -7.61 13.64 5.08
CA ILE A 106 -7.25 13.73 3.68
C ILE A 106 -6.57 12.42 3.27
N TYR A 107 -7.20 11.67 2.37
CA TYR A 107 -6.61 10.46 1.82
C TYR A 107 -5.58 10.81 0.75
N ILE A 108 -4.35 10.36 0.94
CA ILE A 108 -3.25 10.48 -0.01
C ILE A 108 -2.85 9.07 -0.43
N PRO A 109 -3.04 8.66 -1.69
CA PRO A 109 -2.49 7.39 -2.15
C PRO A 109 -0.97 7.33 -1.94
N ASN A 110 -0.42 6.17 -1.57
CA ASN A 110 1.01 6.04 -1.27
C ASN A 110 1.90 6.50 -2.45
N PHE A 111 1.49 6.18 -3.68
CA PHE A 111 2.18 6.63 -4.90
C PHE A 111 2.14 8.13 -5.14
N ALA A 112 1.17 8.87 -4.58
CA ALA A 112 1.08 10.33 -4.71
C ALA A 112 1.87 11.06 -3.60
N ARG A 113 2.53 10.34 -2.69
CA ARG A 113 3.26 10.93 -1.56
C ARG A 113 4.27 11.99 -1.98
N GLU A 114 5.10 11.71 -2.98
CA GLU A 114 6.16 12.64 -3.41
C GLU A 114 5.65 13.71 -4.37
N SER A 115 4.55 13.50 -5.10
CA SER A 115 3.92 14.58 -5.88
C SER A 115 3.41 15.72 -4.99
N THR A 116 3.12 15.43 -3.70
CA THR A 116 2.84 16.48 -2.69
C THR A 116 4.07 17.27 -2.21
N LEU A 117 5.29 16.83 -2.55
CA LEU A 117 6.55 17.39 -2.08
C LEU A 117 7.47 17.92 -3.19
N VAL A 118 7.57 17.23 -4.33
CA VAL A 118 8.47 17.54 -5.45
C VAL A 118 7.82 17.08 -6.76
N ALA A 119 7.62 17.99 -7.72
CA ALA A 119 6.84 17.75 -8.94
C ALA A 119 7.48 16.80 -9.97
N ASP A 120 8.81 16.60 -9.96
CA ASP A 120 9.50 16.15 -11.18
C ASP A 120 10.07 14.72 -11.21
N LYS A 121 10.02 13.91 -10.13
CA LYS A 121 10.83 12.67 -10.08
C LYS A 121 10.29 11.48 -9.25
N GLN A 122 9.03 11.09 -9.42
CA GLN A 122 8.54 9.90 -8.69
C GLN A 122 8.91 8.56 -9.31
N TRP A 123 8.84 8.46 -10.63
CA TRP A 123 8.86 7.15 -11.30
C TRP A 123 9.97 7.07 -12.33
N GLU A 124 10.88 6.13 -12.14
CA GLU A 124 11.89 5.81 -13.15
C GLU A 124 11.20 5.42 -14.47
N PHE A 125 11.76 5.88 -15.58
CA PHE A 125 11.30 5.49 -16.90
C PHE A 125 11.64 4.02 -17.15
N ASN A 126 10.63 3.16 -17.14
CA ASN A 126 10.78 1.77 -17.56
C ASN A 126 10.45 1.61 -19.04
N ARG A 127 11.39 1.06 -19.79
CA ARG A 127 11.14 0.60 -21.17
C ARG A 127 10.24 -0.62 -21.11
N ALA A 128 9.22 -0.67 -21.96
CA ALA A 128 8.45 -1.89 -22.13
C ALA A 128 9.39 -2.99 -22.65
N LYS A 129 9.37 -4.14 -21.98
CA LYS A 129 9.95 -5.38 -22.49
C LYS A 129 8.75 -6.19 -23.02
N ASN A 130 8.88 -6.95 -24.10
CA ASN A 130 7.78 -7.82 -24.59
C ASN A 130 8.02 -9.29 -24.21
N ASP A 131 9.27 -9.75 -24.31
CA ASP A 131 9.65 -11.09 -23.88
C ASP A 131 10.01 -11.12 -22.39
N ARG A 132 9.72 -12.23 -21.71
CA ARG A 132 10.03 -12.43 -20.29
C ARG A 132 10.68 -13.77 -20.07
N ASP A 133 11.43 -13.86 -18.97
CA ASP A 133 12.29 -14.99 -18.64
C ASP A 133 11.48 -16.10 -17.91
N ALA A 134 10.36 -15.73 -17.29
CA ALA A 134 9.45 -16.64 -16.58
C ALA A 134 7.97 -16.27 -16.80
N VAL A 135 7.05 -17.18 -16.45
CA VAL A 135 5.61 -16.88 -16.45
C VAL A 135 5.27 -16.02 -15.24
N PHE A 136 5.68 -16.45 -14.05
CA PHE A 136 5.35 -15.78 -12.79
C PHE A 136 6.56 -15.18 -12.09
N SER A 137 6.31 -14.16 -11.29
CA SER A 137 7.24 -13.67 -10.30
C SER A 137 6.53 -13.38 -8.98
N SER A 138 7.20 -13.57 -7.84
CA SER A 138 6.69 -13.16 -6.54
C SER A 138 7.82 -12.91 -5.55
N PHE A 139 7.90 -11.70 -4.99
CA PHE A 139 9.03 -11.30 -4.15
C PHE A 139 8.58 -11.13 -2.70
N ASN A 140 8.86 -12.17 -1.91
CA ASN A 140 8.44 -12.25 -0.52
C ASN A 140 9.64 -12.18 0.40
N ARG A 141 9.39 -11.68 1.61
CA ARG A 141 10.43 -11.53 2.63
C ARG A 141 9.98 -12.06 3.97
N ARG A 142 8.77 -11.67 4.41
CA ARG A 142 8.11 -12.30 5.55
C ARG A 142 7.47 -13.62 5.10
N THR A 143 7.51 -14.61 5.96
CA THR A 143 6.99 -15.97 5.74
C THR A 143 5.63 -16.15 6.42
N THR A 144 4.69 -15.25 6.14
CA THR A 144 3.32 -15.38 6.63
C THR A 144 2.62 -16.54 5.92
N GLU A 145 1.56 -17.10 6.50
CA GLU A 145 0.86 -18.25 5.91
C GLU A 145 0.34 -17.97 4.48
N PRO A 146 -0.27 -16.81 4.18
CA PRO A 146 -0.67 -16.49 2.80
C PRO A 146 0.50 -16.51 1.81
N ARG A 147 1.66 -15.95 2.21
CA ARG A 147 2.85 -15.91 1.36
C ARG A 147 3.45 -17.29 1.16
N LEU A 148 3.50 -18.12 2.21
CA LEU A 148 3.98 -19.50 2.12
C LEU A 148 3.08 -20.35 1.22
N LYS A 149 1.75 -20.17 1.29
CA LYS A 149 0.78 -20.83 0.41
C LYS A 149 0.99 -20.46 -1.06
N ILE A 150 1.18 -19.18 -1.36
CA ILE A 150 1.53 -18.71 -2.72
C ILE A 150 2.87 -19.30 -3.19
N ILE A 151 3.91 -19.28 -2.35
CA ILE A 151 5.22 -19.86 -2.70
C ILE A 151 5.10 -21.36 -2.95
N ASP A 152 4.37 -22.09 -2.10
CA ASP A 152 4.12 -23.51 -2.27
C ASP A 152 3.38 -23.82 -3.59
N HIS A 153 2.48 -22.94 -4.01
CA HIS A 153 1.77 -23.09 -5.27
C HIS A 153 2.67 -22.88 -6.49
N ILE A 154 3.63 -21.94 -6.41
CA ILE A 154 4.41 -21.52 -7.60
C ILE A 154 5.83 -22.08 -7.69
N TYR A 155 6.41 -22.66 -6.62
CA TYR A 155 7.86 -22.95 -6.60
C TYR A 155 8.33 -23.97 -7.64
N LYS A 156 7.43 -24.83 -8.14
CA LYS A 156 7.69 -25.80 -9.22
C LYS A 156 7.25 -25.32 -10.60
N LYS A 157 6.52 -24.20 -10.68
CA LYS A 157 6.08 -23.58 -11.92
C LYS A 157 7.23 -22.79 -12.56
N ASN A 158 7.04 -22.32 -13.79
CA ASN A 158 8.00 -21.41 -14.44
C ASN A 158 7.98 -20.02 -13.78
N SER A 159 8.67 -19.89 -12.64
CA SER A 159 8.56 -18.74 -11.75
C SER A 159 9.90 -18.25 -11.18
N ILE A 160 10.00 -16.94 -10.96
CA ILE A 160 11.11 -16.28 -10.26
C ILE A 160 10.61 -15.76 -8.93
N TRP A 161 11.13 -16.29 -7.81
CA TRP A 161 10.59 -15.94 -6.50
C TRP A 161 11.65 -15.84 -5.42
N SER A 162 11.39 -14.98 -4.44
CA SER A 162 12.14 -14.86 -3.18
C SER A 162 11.21 -15.08 -2.01
N CYS A 163 11.76 -15.62 -0.91
CA CYS A 163 11.04 -15.76 0.35
C CYS A 163 12.05 -15.88 1.51
N GLY A 164 11.68 -15.37 2.69
CA GLY A 164 12.52 -15.41 3.88
C GLY A 164 12.63 -16.80 4.50
N VAL A 165 13.27 -16.87 5.66
CA VAL A 165 13.41 -18.09 6.45
C VAL A 165 12.05 -18.48 7.05
N ILE A 166 11.73 -19.78 7.05
CA ILE A 166 10.61 -20.30 7.84
C ILE A 166 11.05 -20.36 9.31
N GLU A 167 10.38 -19.60 10.17
CA GLU A 167 10.65 -19.63 11.61
C GLU A 167 10.14 -20.95 12.22
N ASP A 168 10.81 -21.47 13.25
CA ASP A 168 10.50 -22.81 13.81
C ASP A 168 9.10 -22.92 14.44
N ASN A 169 8.46 -21.79 14.74
CA ASN A 169 7.10 -21.69 15.24
C ASN A 169 6.02 -21.68 14.12
N GLN A 170 6.41 -21.68 12.84
CA GLN A 170 5.49 -21.64 11.71
C GLN A 170 4.94 -23.04 11.34
N VAL A 171 3.82 -23.05 10.60
CA VAL A 171 2.99 -24.22 10.30
C VAL A 171 3.79 -25.36 9.66
N THR A 172 3.67 -26.57 10.21
CA THR A 172 4.40 -27.78 9.79
C THR A 172 4.11 -28.23 8.35
N GLN A 173 3.00 -27.78 7.76
CA GLN A 173 2.60 -28.17 6.41
C GLN A 173 3.55 -27.64 5.31
N TYR A 174 4.32 -26.59 5.59
CA TYR A 174 5.30 -26.03 4.65
C TYR A 174 6.74 -26.50 4.91
N ASN A 175 6.93 -27.55 5.70
CA ASN A 175 8.26 -28.05 6.08
C ASN A 175 9.14 -28.45 4.88
N HIS A 176 8.55 -28.90 3.77
CA HIS A 176 9.32 -29.22 2.55
C HIS A 176 9.99 -27.99 1.94
N LEU A 177 9.42 -26.79 2.15
CA LEU A 177 10.01 -25.53 1.69
C LEU A 177 11.23 -25.12 2.52
N LYS A 178 11.45 -25.65 3.73
CA LYS A 178 12.63 -25.30 4.56
C LYS A 178 13.96 -25.55 3.84
N SER A 179 14.01 -26.56 2.97
CA SER A 179 15.21 -26.85 2.16
C SER A 179 15.48 -25.84 1.04
N LEU A 180 14.47 -25.04 0.67
CA LEU A 180 14.52 -24.06 -0.41
C LEU A 180 14.66 -22.62 0.11
N LEU A 181 14.57 -22.42 1.42
CA LEU A 181 14.47 -21.11 2.06
C LEU A 181 15.64 -20.87 3.04
N PRO A 182 16.15 -19.64 3.15
CA PRO A 182 15.72 -18.43 2.45
C PRO A 182 16.18 -18.43 0.99
N ARG A 183 15.38 -17.80 0.11
CA ARG A 183 15.72 -17.61 -1.31
C ARG A 183 15.69 -16.13 -1.67
N THR A 184 16.73 -15.66 -2.36
CA THR A 184 16.84 -14.30 -2.91
C THR A 184 16.97 -14.34 -4.44
N VAL A 185 16.64 -13.24 -5.12
CA VAL A 185 16.65 -13.14 -6.60
C VAL A 185 17.43 -11.94 -7.14
N ASP A 186 17.76 -10.97 -6.28
CA ASP A 186 18.49 -9.75 -6.62
C ASP A 186 19.81 -9.64 -5.82
N LYS A 187 19.71 -9.48 -4.50
CA LYS A 187 20.78 -9.35 -3.49
C LYS A 187 20.29 -9.92 -2.16
N ASP A 188 21.17 -9.98 -1.16
CA ASP A 188 20.76 -10.30 0.22
C ASP A 188 19.65 -9.35 0.69
N PHE A 189 18.68 -9.89 1.44
CA PHE A 189 17.58 -9.10 2.01
C PHE A 189 18.12 -7.93 2.87
N THR A 190 17.52 -6.75 2.76
CA THR A 190 17.77 -5.65 3.73
C THR A 190 17.43 -6.12 5.16
N PRO A 191 17.87 -5.48 6.27
CA PRO A 191 17.46 -5.87 7.63
C PRO A 191 15.93 -5.77 7.86
N ILE A 192 15.37 -6.57 8.78
CA ILE A 192 13.92 -6.56 9.09
C ILE A 192 13.54 -5.15 9.60
N GLY A 193 12.40 -4.62 9.14
CA GLY A 193 11.93 -3.27 9.52
C GLY A 193 12.43 -2.13 8.62
N LYS A 194 13.17 -2.42 7.55
CA LYS A 194 13.47 -1.45 6.49
C LYS A 194 12.75 -1.85 5.20
N GLY A 195 12.09 -0.88 4.55
CA GLY A 195 11.51 -1.06 3.21
C GLY A 195 12.58 -1.57 2.25
N MET A 196 12.23 -2.56 1.41
CA MET A 196 13.12 -3.09 0.39
C MET A 196 12.78 -2.42 -0.92
N HIS A 197 13.76 -1.72 -1.49
CA HIS A 197 13.65 -1.23 -2.85
C HIS A 197 13.90 -2.40 -3.79
N THR A 198 12.81 -3.07 -4.22
CA THR A 198 12.89 -4.06 -5.29
C THR A 198 13.23 -3.33 -6.58
N PRO A 199 14.34 -3.69 -7.27
CA PRO A 199 14.72 -3.02 -8.50
C PRO A 199 13.63 -3.14 -9.56
N PHE A 200 13.33 -2.05 -10.29
CA PHE A 200 12.26 -2.04 -11.30
C PHE A 200 12.43 -3.10 -12.39
N TRP A 201 13.67 -3.39 -12.80
CA TRP A 201 13.96 -4.42 -13.79
C TRP A 201 13.46 -5.81 -13.36
N LEU A 202 13.37 -6.07 -12.05
CA LEU A 202 12.93 -7.36 -11.53
C LEU A 202 11.43 -7.60 -11.79
N TYR A 203 10.61 -6.54 -11.74
CA TYR A 203 9.19 -6.61 -12.11
C TYR A 203 8.98 -6.93 -13.59
N GLN A 204 9.99 -6.75 -14.44
CA GLN A 204 9.96 -7.10 -15.86
C GLN A 204 10.69 -8.41 -16.18
N THR A 205 10.94 -9.27 -15.19
CA THR A 205 11.55 -10.60 -15.43
C THR A 205 10.52 -11.67 -15.77
N ALA A 206 9.27 -11.51 -15.33
CA ALA A 206 8.17 -12.43 -15.63
C ALA A 206 7.00 -11.74 -16.35
N TYR A 207 6.15 -12.53 -17.00
CA TYR A 207 4.93 -12.04 -17.66
C TYR A 207 3.90 -11.53 -16.67
N PHE A 208 3.78 -12.17 -15.50
CA PHE A 208 2.83 -11.80 -14.45
C PHE A 208 3.54 -11.71 -13.09
N HIS A 209 3.13 -10.74 -12.28
CA HIS A 209 3.61 -10.59 -10.91
C HIS A 209 2.52 -10.95 -9.91
N ILE A 210 2.83 -11.85 -8.97
CA ILE A 210 1.95 -12.16 -7.84
C ILE A 210 2.37 -11.24 -6.69
N ILE A 211 1.59 -10.18 -6.51
CA ILE A 211 1.80 -9.21 -5.44
C ILE A 211 1.33 -9.83 -4.14
N ASN A 212 2.20 -9.84 -3.13
CA ASN A 212 1.79 -10.06 -1.75
C ASN A 212 1.91 -8.73 -1.01
N GLU A 213 0.78 -8.07 -0.77
CA GLU A 213 0.73 -6.81 -0.03
C GLU A 213 1.14 -7.00 1.43
N THR A 214 1.48 -5.90 2.11
CA THR A 214 1.93 -5.96 3.51
C THR A 214 0.86 -6.57 4.41
N ASP A 215 -0.38 -6.08 4.26
CA ASP A 215 -1.57 -6.49 5.00
C ASP A 215 -2.49 -7.30 4.08
N THR A 216 -3.04 -8.41 4.59
CA THR A 216 -4.00 -9.26 3.85
C THR A 216 -5.32 -9.46 4.60
N TRP A 217 -5.34 -9.19 5.90
CA TRP A 217 -6.52 -9.25 6.74
C TRP A 217 -7.56 -8.19 6.36
N HIS A 218 -8.82 -8.48 6.66
CA HIS A 218 -9.95 -7.60 6.44
C HIS A 218 -10.24 -6.74 7.66
N ASP A 219 -10.46 -5.46 7.41
CA ASP A 219 -11.16 -4.55 8.29
C ASP A 219 -11.99 -3.60 7.41
N PRO A 220 -13.25 -3.31 7.77
CA PRO A 220 -14.14 -2.48 6.95
C PRO A 220 -13.77 -0.99 6.91
N ASN A 221 -12.82 -0.55 7.74
CA ASN A 221 -12.37 0.82 7.92
C ASN A 221 -10.87 0.99 7.65
N TYR A 222 -10.18 -0.02 7.09
CA TYR A 222 -8.75 0.05 6.84
C TYR A 222 -8.37 -0.60 5.51
N LEU A 223 -7.68 0.19 4.68
CA LEU A 223 -7.00 -0.29 3.49
C LEU A 223 -5.62 0.33 3.38
N PHE A 224 -4.63 -0.48 3.02
CA PHE A 224 -3.28 -0.02 2.71
C PHE A 224 -2.73 -0.68 1.44
N ILE A 225 -2.39 0.16 0.46
CA ILE A 225 -1.75 -0.28 -0.79
C ILE A 225 -0.32 0.25 -0.81
N THR A 226 0.65 -0.66 -0.92
CA THR A 226 2.07 -0.32 -0.85
C THR A 226 2.66 0.03 -2.21
N GLU A 227 3.96 0.32 -2.24
CA GLU A 227 4.73 0.50 -3.47
C GLU A 227 4.67 -0.70 -4.41
N LYS A 228 4.39 -1.92 -3.93
CA LYS A 228 4.45 -3.15 -4.73
C LYS A 228 3.47 -3.12 -5.89
N THR A 229 2.23 -2.71 -5.61
CA THR A 229 1.18 -2.55 -6.62
C THR A 229 1.57 -1.48 -7.64
N TYR A 230 2.01 -0.32 -7.17
CA TYR A 230 2.38 0.78 -8.07
C TYR A 230 3.67 0.52 -8.86
N ASN A 231 4.60 -0.28 -8.33
CA ASN A 231 5.79 -0.74 -9.05
C ASN A 231 5.42 -1.66 -10.22
N CYS A 232 4.41 -2.52 -10.08
CA CYS A 232 3.90 -3.34 -11.18
C CYS A 232 3.30 -2.46 -12.28
N ILE A 233 2.46 -1.50 -11.89
CA ILE A 233 1.88 -0.50 -12.80
C ILE A 233 2.99 0.28 -13.52
N ASN A 234 3.97 0.80 -12.78
CA ASN A 234 5.08 1.55 -13.34
C ASN A 234 5.97 0.73 -14.28
N SER A 235 6.06 -0.59 -14.04
CA SER A 235 6.88 -1.51 -14.84
C SER A 235 6.13 -2.10 -16.03
N LYS A 236 4.84 -1.75 -16.22
CA LYS A 236 3.94 -2.36 -17.21
C LYS A 236 3.95 -3.89 -17.07
N THR A 237 3.73 -4.35 -15.85
CA THR A 237 3.64 -5.77 -15.52
C THR A 237 2.25 -6.08 -14.99
N PRO A 238 1.47 -6.95 -15.65
CA PRO A 238 0.20 -7.45 -15.13
C PRO A 238 0.39 -8.17 -13.81
N PHE A 239 -0.63 -8.15 -12.95
CA PHE A 239 -0.50 -8.71 -11.62
C PHE A 239 -1.74 -9.41 -11.12
N VAL A 240 -1.53 -10.40 -10.24
CA VAL A 240 -2.56 -10.98 -9.37
C VAL A 240 -2.26 -10.50 -7.95
N LEU A 241 -3.26 -9.97 -7.26
CA LEU A 241 -3.06 -9.26 -5.99
C LEU A 241 -3.53 -10.09 -4.80
N CYS A 242 -2.59 -10.54 -3.98
CA CYS A 242 -2.84 -11.05 -2.63
C CYS A 242 -2.66 -9.90 -1.63
N GLY A 243 -3.74 -9.17 -1.38
CA GLY A 243 -3.82 -8.07 -0.41
C GLY A 243 -5.14 -8.09 0.33
N GLN A 244 -5.47 -7.00 1.02
CA GLN A 244 -6.75 -6.83 1.71
C GLN A 244 -7.93 -6.90 0.72
N PRO A 245 -9.12 -7.32 1.15
CA PRO A 245 -10.26 -7.33 0.25
C PRO A 245 -10.65 -5.89 -0.14
N PHE A 246 -11.24 -5.77 -1.32
CA PHE A 246 -11.65 -4.52 -1.98
C PHE A 246 -10.48 -3.63 -2.43
N THR A 247 -9.26 -4.17 -2.48
CA THR A 247 -8.08 -3.44 -3.00
C THR A 247 -8.24 -3.12 -4.47
N LEU A 248 -8.63 -4.09 -5.30
CA LEU A 248 -8.84 -3.89 -6.74
C LEU A 248 -10.04 -2.96 -6.98
N GLN A 249 -11.09 -3.07 -6.16
CA GLN A 249 -12.19 -2.12 -6.18
C GLN A 249 -11.70 -0.68 -5.94
N HIS A 250 -10.91 -0.44 -4.90
CA HIS A 250 -10.37 0.90 -4.61
C HIS A 250 -9.47 1.41 -5.75
N LEU A 251 -8.65 0.55 -6.37
CA LEU A 251 -7.86 0.93 -7.54
C LEU A 251 -8.75 1.43 -8.69
N ARG A 252 -9.89 0.78 -8.94
CA ARG A 252 -10.88 1.23 -9.94
C ARG A 252 -11.51 2.56 -9.56
N GLU A 253 -11.85 2.76 -8.28
CA GLU A 253 -12.45 4.01 -7.78
C GLU A 253 -11.54 5.22 -7.99
N ILE A 254 -10.21 5.04 -7.89
CA ILE A 254 -9.22 6.10 -8.17
C ILE A 254 -8.75 6.14 -9.63
N GLY A 255 -9.42 5.41 -10.53
CA GLY A 255 -9.28 5.52 -11.98
C GLY A 255 -8.28 4.59 -12.65
N PHE A 256 -7.70 3.60 -11.94
CA PHE A 256 -6.93 2.53 -12.58
C PHE A 256 -7.87 1.47 -13.18
N GLN A 257 -7.38 0.76 -14.19
CA GLN A 257 -8.01 -0.43 -14.75
C GLN A 257 -7.45 -1.68 -14.08
N THR A 258 -8.31 -2.68 -13.88
CA THR A 258 -7.91 -4.03 -13.41
C THR A 258 -8.21 -5.04 -14.51
N PHE A 259 -8.08 -6.33 -14.23
CA PHE A 259 -8.01 -7.37 -15.25
C PHE A 259 -9.23 -8.30 -15.25
N SER A 260 -10.36 -7.84 -14.70
CA SER A 260 -11.60 -8.62 -14.55
C SER A 260 -12.19 -9.18 -15.86
N ASP A 261 -11.86 -8.56 -16.99
CA ASP A 261 -12.30 -9.05 -18.32
C ASP A 261 -11.43 -10.23 -18.82
N HIS A 262 -10.32 -10.55 -18.14
CA HIS A 262 -9.30 -11.48 -18.61
C HIS A 262 -9.15 -12.69 -17.67
N TRP A 263 -9.36 -12.51 -16.36
CA TRP A 263 -9.49 -13.58 -15.37
C TRP A 263 -10.44 -13.18 -14.25
N ASP A 264 -10.87 -14.15 -13.45
CA ASP A 264 -11.79 -13.92 -12.34
C ASP A 264 -11.11 -13.13 -11.21
N GLU A 265 -11.61 -11.91 -10.93
CA GLU A 265 -11.17 -11.05 -9.83
C GLU A 265 -12.10 -11.11 -8.60
N ALA A 266 -13.04 -12.07 -8.53
CA ALA A 266 -13.96 -12.23 -7.40
C ALA A 266 -13.24 -12.43 -6.05
N TYR A 267 -11.99 -12.90 -6.08
CA TYR A 267 -11.13 -13.02 -4.90
C TYR A 267 -10.94 -11.68 -4.18
N ASP A 268 -11.03 -10.54 -4.87
CA ASP A 268 -10.93 -9.22 -4.25
C ASP A 268 -12.02 -8.98 -3.21
N SER A 269 -13.22 -9.55 -3.40
CA SER A 269 -14.35 -9.36 -2.47
C SER A 269 -14.44 -10.43 -1.37
N GLU A 270 -13.63 -11.49 -1.44
CA GLU A 270 -13.63 -12.56 -0.44
C GLU A 270 -12.94 -12.06 0.83
N ILE A 271 -13.63 -12.00 1.96
CA ILE A 271 -13.09 -11.43 3.21
C ILE A 271 -12.21 -12.41 3.99
N ASN A 272 -12.39 -13.72 3.84
CA ASN A 272 -11.54 -14.71 4.50
C ASN A 272 -10.21 -14.85 3.76
N THR A 273 -9.08 -14.51 4.42
CA THR A 273 -7.76 -14.53 3.77
C THR A 273 -7.39 -15.90 3.21
N ASN A 274 -7.63 -16.99 3.94
CA ASN A 274 -7.24 -18.32 3.48
C ASN A 274 -7.99 -18.74 2.21
N LYS A 275 -9.30 -18.49 2.17
CA LYS A 275 -10.14 -18.74 1.00
C LYS A 275 -9.78 -17.82 -0.16
N ARG A 276 -9.46 -16.54 0.11
CA ARG A 276 -8.97 -15.59 -0.90
C ARG A 276 -7.71 -16.12 -1.58
N VAL A 277 -6.76 -16.64 -0.79
CA VAL A 277 -5.51 -17.21 -1.33
C VAL A 277 -5.79 -18.46 -2.18
N ASP A 278 -6.76 -19.31 -1.82
CA ASP A 278 -7.17 -20.44 -2.66
C ASP A 278 -7.69 -19.97 -4.03
N MET A 279 -8.56 -18.96 -4.04
CA MET A 279 -9.07 -18.38 -5.29
C MET A 279 -7.96 -17.75 -6.13
N ILE A 280 -6.96 -17.13 -5.48
CA ILE A 280 -5.77 -16.60 -6.18
C ILE A 280 -4.94 -17.74 -6.80
N CYS A 281 -4.80 -18.89 -6.13
CA CYS A 281 -4.13 -20.06 -6.70
C CYS A 281 -4.86 -20.59 -7.95
N ASP A 282 -6.20 -20.58 -7.95
CA ASP A 282 -6.99 -20.95 -9.13
C ASP A 282 -6.75 -19.98 -10.31
N VAL A 283 -6.66 -18.67 -10.03
CA VAL A 283 -6.31 -17.66 -11.04
C VAL A 283 -4.89 -17.88 -11.57
N ILE A 284 -3.92 -18.22 -10.71
CA ILE A 284 -2.55 -18.54 -11.13
C ILE A 284 -2.56 -19.74 -12.10
N ASP A 285 -3.34 -20.77 -11.81
CA ASP A 285 -3.44 -21.96 -12.68
C ASP A 285 -4.10 -21.63 -14.03
N TYR A 286 -5.14 -20.79 -14.02
CA TYR A 286 -5.74 -20.28 -15.25
C TYR A 286 -4.75 -19.47 -16.09
N ILE A 287 -3.99 -18.56 -15.47
CA ILE A 287 -2.98 -17.74 -16.16
C ILE A 287 -1.86 -18.61 -16.72
N GLU A 288 -1.39 -19.63 -16.00
CA GLU A 288 -0.31 -20.50 -16.46
C GLU A 288 -0.63 -21.13 -17.83
N ASN A 289 -1.87 -21.59 -17.97
CA ASN A 289 -2.36 -22.24 -19.19
C ASN A 289 -2.55 -21.26 -20.38
N ASN A 290 -2.71 -19.96 -20.12
CA ASN A 290 -3.07 -18.95 -21.13
C ASN A 290 -2.10 -17.76 -21.20
N SER A 291 -0.93 -17.87 -20.56
CA SER A 291 -0.05 -16.74 -20.22
C SER A 291 0.32 -15.82 -21.37
N LYS A 292 0.65 -16.36 -22.55
CA LYS A 292 1.06 -15.57 -23.72
C LYS A 292 -0.10 -14.75 -24.32
N GLU A 293 -1.27 -15.36 -24.42
CA GLU A 293 -2.47 -14.70 -24.95
C GLU A 293 -2.92 -13.58 -24.01
N LEU A 294 -3.09 -13.92 -22.72
CA LEU A 294 -3.48 -12.96 -21.69
C LEU A 294 -2.51 -11.78 -21.60
N PHE A 295 -1.20 -12.03 -21.68
CA PHE A 295 -0.21 -10.94 -21.63
C PHE A 295 -0.38 -9.97 -22.81
N ASN A 296 -0.72 -10.46 -24.01
CA ASN A 296 -0.96 -9.60 -25.17
C ASN A 296 -2.26 -8.80 -25.03
N ASP A 297 -3.31 -9.42 -24.48
CA ASP A 297 -4.63 -8.79 -24.38
C ASP A 297 -4.64 -7.62 -23.38
N VAL A 298 -3.90 -7.75 -22.27
CA VAL A 298 -3.83 -6.70 -21.23
C VAL A 298 -2.94 -5.51 -21.58
N GLN A 299 -2.25 -5.48 -22.73
CA GLN A 299 -1.27 -4.42 -23.03
C GLN A 299 -1.88 -3.01 -23.00
N SER A 300 -3.14 -2.87 -23.45
CA SER A 300 -3.86 -1.59 -23.41
C SER A 300 -4.12 -1.11 -21.98
N ILE A 301 -4.46 -2.02 -21.06
CA ILE A 301 -4.64 -1.76 -19.62
C ILE A 301 -3.32 -1.29 -19.01
N LEU A 302 -2.21 -1.95 -19.34
CA LEU A 302 -0.89 -1.58 -18.82
C LEU A 302 -0.47 -0.19 -19.28
N GLU A 303 -0.70 0.16 -20.54
CA GLU A 303 -0.40 1.48 -21.08
C GLU A 303 -1.26 2.56 -20.43
N TYR A 304 -2.57 2.31 -20.28
CA TYR A 304 -3.48 3.23 -19.60
C TYR A 304 -3.04 3.47 -18.15
N ASN A 305 -2.81 2.41 -17.37
CA ASN A 305 -2.41 2.51 -15.97
C ASN A 305 -1.06 3.20 -15.78
N TYR A 306 -0.09 2.91 -16.66
CA TYR A 306 1.23 3.54 -16.66
C TYR A 306 1.15 5.06 -16.87
N ASN A 307 0.28 5.50 -17.79
CA ASN A 307 0.06 6.90 -18.08
C ASN A 307 -0.75 7.58 -16.96
N HIS A 308 -1.83 6.94 -16.49
CA HIS A 308 -2.63 7.41 -15.36
C HIS A 308 -1.77 7.65 -14.12
N LEU A 309 -0.86 6.73 -13.79
CA LEU A 309 0.08 6.89 -12.67
C LEU A 309 0.95 8.17 -12.78
N ARG A 310 1.35 8.56 -14.00
CA ARG A 310 2.21 9.73 -14.25
C ARG A 310 1.44 11.04 -14.35
N THR A 311 0.20 10.96 -14.82
CA THR A 311 -0.67 12.12 -14.96
C THR A 311 -1.64 12.25 -13.79
N PHE A 312 -1.49 11.42 -12.75
CA PHE A 312 -2.38 11.43 -11.59
C PHE A 312 -2.31 12.79 -10.90
N ASN A 313 -3.35 13.59 -11.11
CA ASN A 313 -3.41 14.93 -10.58
C ASN A 313 -3.88 14.90 -9.13
N TYR A 314 -2.92 15.01 -8.22
CA TYR A 314 -3.19 15.14 -6.79
C TYR A 314 -2.80 16.55 -6.32
N SER A 315 -3.77 17.46 -6.24
CA SER A 315 -3.54 18.80 -5.71
C SER A 315 -3.80 18.84 -4.21
N LEU A 316 -2.72 18.78 -3.42
CA LEU A 316 -2.81 18.95 -1.97
C LEU A 316 -3.43 20.31 -1.60
N ASP A 317 -3.07 21.38 -2.31
CA ASP A 317 -3.63 22.72 -2.10
C ASP A 317 -5.14 22.74 -2.34
N SER A 318 -5.61 22.06 -3.39
CA SER A 318 -7.06 21.91 -3.65
C SER A 318 -7.76 21.16 -2.53
N LYS A 319 -7.18 20.06 -2.03
CA LYS A 319 -7.78 19.32 -0.91
C LYS A 319 -7.76 20.12 0.38
N LEU A 320 -6.67 20.82 0.69
CA LEU A 320 -6.60 21.66 1.89
C LEU A 320 -7.58 22.84 1.80
N SER A 321 -7.83 23.38 0.60
CA SER A 321 -8.76 24.51 0.42
C SER A 321 -10.22 24.18 0.76
N SER A 322 -10.62 22.90 0.81
CA SER A 322 -11.96 22.52 1.28
C SER A 322 -12.12 22.63 2.79
N PHE A 323 -11.02 22.74 3.54
CA PHE A 323 -11.04 22.91 5.00
C PHE A 323 -11.07 24.41 5.31
N GLY A 324 -12.24 24.95 5.68
CA GLY A 324 -12.41 26.37 5.98
C GLY A 324 -11.60 26.84 7.20
N PHE A 325 -11.29 28.13 7.32
CA PHE A 325 -10.75 28.73 8.54
C PHE A 325 -11.91 29.32 9.36
N LYS A 326 -11.80 29.32 10.69
CA LYS A 326 -12.84 29.86 11.58
C LYS A 326 -12.81 31.38 11.60
#